data_AF-A0A1F7Q7S1-F1
#
_entry.id   AF-A0A1F7Q7S1-F1
#
_cell.length_a   1.000
_cell.length_b   1.000
_cell.length_c   1.000
_cell.angle_alpha   90.00
_cell.angle_beta   90.00
_cell.angle_gamma   90.00
#
_symmetry.space_group_name_H-M   'P 1'
#
loop_
_entity.id
_entity.type
_entity.pdbx_description
1 polymer ?
#
loop_
_entity_poly.entity_id
_entity_poly.type
_entity_poly.pdbx_seq_one_letter_code
_entity_poly.pdbx_strand_id
1 'polypeptide(L)'
;MSKAVANFMNFIREQGVVGLAVGLTVGVAVTAFVNSFVTNIINPIIGMILPGTSNLGAKYICLDSVDGICTNKLNWGIAVSSLISFLTIALVVYFVVHGLRLDRLDRKREK
;
A
#
# COMPACT_ATOMS: atom_id res chain seq x y z
N MET A 1 -19.44 -16.70 33.25
CA MET A 1 -18.86 -15.93 32.14
C MET A 1 -17.99 -16.77 31.18
N SER A 2 -17.99 -18.11 31.22
CA SER A 2 -16.88 -18.89 30.61
C SER A 2 -17.20 -19.74 29.36
N LYS A 3 -18.44 -20.22 29.14
CA LYS A 3 -18.70 -21.15 28.02
C LYS A 3 -18.64 -20.47 26.64
N ALA A 4 -19.24 -19.30 26.49
CA ALA A 4 -19.22 -18.57 25.23
C ALA A 4 -17.79 -18.13 24.84
N VAL A 5 -17.00 -17.64 25.81
CA VAL A 5 -15.61 -17.23 25.58
C VAL A 5 -14.71 -18.42 25.25
N ALA A 6 -14.88 -19.56 25.93
CA ALA A 6 -14.15 -20.78 25.61
C ALA A 6 -14.50 -21.32 24.22
N ASN A 7 -15.79 -21.34 23.86
CA ASN A 7 -16.26 -21.75 22.54
C ASN A 7 -15.73 -20.82 21.43
N PHE A 8 -15.70 -19.51 21.69
CA PHE A 8 -15.14 -18.54 20.76
C PHE A 8 -13.63 -18.72 20.58
N MET A 9 -12.88 -18.97 21.66
CA MET A 9 -11.45 -19.23 21.53
C MET A 9 -11.13 -20.54 20.82
N ASN A 10 -11.95 -21.57 21.03
CA ASN A 10 -11.83 -22.82 20.27
C ASN A 10 -12.11 -22.58 18.78
N PHE A 11 -13.15 -21.82 18.44
CA PHE A 11 -13.47 -21.43 17.06
C PHE A 11 -12.30 -20.69 16.38
N ILE A 12 -11.73 -19.68 17.04
CA ILE A 12 -10.57 -18.92 16.51
C ILE A 12 -9.38 -19.83 16.22
N ARG A 13 -9.15 -20.83 17.07
CA ARG A 13 -8.05 -21.79 16.92
C ARG A 13 -8.31 -22.80 15.82
N GLU A 14 -9.51 -23.38 15.76
CA GLU A 14 -9.89 -24.38 14.75
C GLU A 14 -9.93 -23.81 13.33
N GLN A 15 -10.41 -22.58 13.17
CA GLN A 15 -10.55 -21.93 11.87
C GLN A 15 -9.27 -21.19 11.42
N GLY A 16 -8.17 -21.30 12.17
CA GLY A 16 -6.90 -20.65 11.81
C GLY A 16 -6.96 -19.12 11.72
N VAL A 17 -7.98 -18.50 12.32
CA VAL A 17 -8.27 -17.05 12.20
C VAL A 17 -7.13 -16.20 12.72
N VAL A 18 -6.38 -16.71 13.72
CA VAL A 18 -5.19 -16.02 14.26
C VAL A 18 -4.15 -15.78 13.18
N GLY A 19 -3.86 -16.78 12.33
CA GLY A 19 -2.90 -16.64 11.25
C GLY A 19 -3.34 -15.62 10.20
N LEU A 20 -4.62 -15.65 9.84
CA LEU A 20 -5.23 -14.67 8.93
C LEU A 20 -5.20 -13.25 9.50
N ALA A 21 -5.53 -13.09 10.78
CA ALA A 21 -5.53 -11.80 11.46
C ALA A 21 -4.13 -11.19 11.53
N VAL A 22 -3.11 -12.00 11.87
CA VAL A 22 -1.71 -11.54 11.89
C VAL A 22 -1.23 -11.18 10.48
N GLY A 23 -1.52 -12.02 9.48
CA GLY A 23 -1.15 -11.75 8.09
C GLY A 23 -1.77 -10.44 7.56
N LEU A 24 -3.06 -10.22 7.81
CA LEU A 24 -3.75 -8.99 7.40
C LEU A 24 -3.16 -7.77 8.11
N THR A 25 -2.92 -7.85 9.42
CA THR A 25 -2.38 -6.75 10.22
C THR A 25 -0.99 -6.34 9.73
N VAL A 26 -0.12 -7.31 9.47
CA VAL A 26 1.21 -7.05 8.90
C VAL A 26 1.09 -6.46 7.49
N GLY A 27 0.18 -6.98 6.66
CA GLY A 27 -0.06 -6.44 5.31
C GLY A 27 -0.47 -4.97 5.30
N VAL A 28 -1.37 -4.57 6.22
CA VAL A 28 -1.79 -3.17 6.39
C VAL A 28 -0.62 -2.30 6.85
N ALA A 29 0.17 -2.76 7.82
CA ALA A 29 1.31 -2.01 8.35
C ALA A 29 2.40 -1.79 7.28
N VAL A 30 2.73 -2.81 6.49
CA VAL A 30 3.70 -2.71 5.38
C VAL A 30 3.21 -1.72 4.31
N THR A 31 1.92 -1.81 3.94
CA THR A 31 1.32 -0.89 2.98
C THR A 31 1.41 0.56 3.45
N ALA A 32 1.09 0.82 4.73
CA ALA A 32 1.19 2.14 5.33
C ALA A 32 2.65 2.67 5.34
N PHE A 33 3.61 1.82 5.68
CA PHE A 33 5.03 2.19 5.66
C PHE A 33 5.50 2.59 4.26
N VAL A 34 5.21 1.78 3.24
CA VAL A 34 5.64 2.07 1.87
C VAL A 34 4.92 3.31 1.31
N ASN A 35 3.62 3.47 1.58
CA ASN A 35 2.89 4.68 1.18
C ASN A 35 3.50 5.94 1.80
N SER A 36 3.89 5.88 3.07
CA SER A 36 4.60 6.97 3.75
C SER A 36 5.96 7.23 3.09
N PHE A 37 6.72 6.18 2.77
CA PHE A 37 8.01 6.31 2.08
C PHE A 37 7.85 6.99 0.70
N VAL A 38 6.88 6.57 -0.09
CA VAL A 38 6.63 7.16 -1.42
C VAL A 38 6.15 8.60 -1.29
N THR A 39 5.24 8.87 -0.36
CA THR A 39 4.68 10.21 -0.18
C THR A 39 5.72 11.21 0.35
N ASN A 40 6.59 10.78 1.26
CA ASN A 40 7.51 11.68 1.94
C ASN A 40 8.90 11.74 1.30
N ILE A 41 9.31 10.73 0.53
CA ILE A 41 10.64 10.67 -0.11
C ILE A 41 10.53 10.76 -1.63
N ILE A 42 9.73 9.90 -2.25
CA ILE A 42 9.66 9.81 -3.72
C ILE A 42 8.92 11.00 -4.33
N ASN A 43 7.74 11.36 -3.80
CA ASN A 43 6.93 12.46 -4.33
C ASN A 43 7.69 13.82 -4.32
N PRO A 44 8.43 14.20 -3.26
CA PRO A 44 9.24 15.42 -3.28
C PRO A 44 10.37 15.39 -4.32
N ILE A 45 11.05 14.24 -4.49
CA ILE A 45 12.12 14.09 -5.49
C ILE A 45 11.57 14.28 -6.90
N ILE A 46 10.43 13.66 -7.21
CA ILE A 46 9.80 13.81 -8.53
C ILE A 46 9.24 15.24 -8.68
N GLY A 47 8.71 15.83 -7.61
CA GLY A 47 8.24 17.22 -7.57
C GLY A 47 9.35 18.25 -7.81
N MET A 48 10.60 17.93 -7.47
CA MET A 48 11.76 18.79 -7.76
C MET A 48 12.10 18.82 -9.26
N ILE A 49 11.88 17.71 -9.97
CA ILE A 49 12.21 17.58 -11.40
C ILE A 49 11.09 18.20 -12.27
N LEU A 50 9.84 18.22 -11.80
CA LEU A 50 8.72 18.83 -12.51
C LEU A 50 8.35 20.19 -11.89
N PRO A 51 8.84 21.33 -12.42
CA PRO A 51 8.58 22.64 -11.84
C PRO A 51 7.07 22.93 -11.75
N GLY A 52 6.62 23.50 -10.63
CA GLY A 52 5.27 24.08 -10.50
C GLY A 52 4.53 23.80 -9.20
N THR A 53 4.70 22.66 -8.55
CA THR A 53 4.16 22.40 -7.20
C THR A 53 4.92 21.24 -6.57
N SER A 54 5.30 21.37 -5.31
CA SER A 54 6.04 20.40 -4.49
C SER A 54 5.31 19.07 -4.27
N ASN A 55 4.19 18.84 -4.95
CA ASN A 55 3.28 17.75 -4.71
C ASN A 55 2.69 17.24 -6.03
N LEU A 56 3.10 16.04 -6.46
CA LEU A 56 2.55 15.39 -7.65
C LEU A 56 1.02 15.32 -7.58
N GLY A 57 0.46 15.01 -6.41
CA GLY A 57 -0.99 14.94 -6.21
C GLY A 57 -1.75 16.25 -6.46
N ALA A 58 -1.06 17.40 -6.47
CA ALA A 58 -1.67 18.70 -6.75
C ALA A 58 -1.62 19.08 -8.24
N LYS A 59 -1.02 18.24 -9.11
CA LYS A 59 -1.05 18.48 -10.56
C LYS A 59 -2.41 18.07 -11.12
N TYR A 60 -3.13 19.06 -11.64
CA TYR A 60 -4.37 18.89 -12.35
C TYR A 60 -4.27 19.52 -13.73
N ILE A 61 -4.95 18.92 -14.71
CA ILE A 61 -5.27 19.56 -15.98
C ILE A 61 -6.68 20.11 -15.85
N CYS A 62 -6.86 21.37 -16.22
CA CYS A 62 -8.18 21.97 -16.29
C CYS A 62 -8.82 21.57 -17.62
N LEU A 63 -9.87 20.76 -17.56
CA LEU A 63 -10.59 20.32 -18.76
C LEU A 63 -11.65 21.34 -19.20
N ASP A 64 -12.18 22.11 -18.23
CA ASP A 64 -13.19 23.14 -18.49
C ASP A 64 -13.09 24.25 -17.43
N SER A 65 -13.29 25.51 -17.85
CA SER A 65 -13.19 26.71 -17.01
C SER A 65 -14.40 27.61 -17.24
N VAL A 66 -15.12 27.94 -16.16
CA VAL A 66 -16.20 28.94 -16.18
C VAL A 66 -15.73 30.13 -15.33
N ASP A 67 -15.78 31.34 -15.89
CA ASP A 67 -15.37 32.59 -15.22
C ASP A 67 -13.95 32.58 -14.63
N GLY A 68 -13.01 31.93 -15.32
CA GLY A 68 -11.62 31.82 -14.87
C GLY A 68 -11.40 30.85 -13.70
N ILE A 69 -12.47 30.18 -13.23
CA ILE A 69 -12.40 29.14 -12.21
C ILE A 69 -12.47 27.78 -12.91
N CYS A 70 -11.46 26.94 -12.68
CA CYS A 70 -11.45 25.56 -13.18
C CYS A 70 -12.55 24.73 -12.54
N THR A 71 -13.65 24.52 -13.26
CA THR A 71 -14.81 23.75 -12.83
C THR A 71 -14.53 22.25 -12.91
N ASN A 72 -13.83 21.81 -13.96
CA ASN A 72 -13.48 20.40 -14.17
C ASN A 72 -11.96 20.19 -14.09
N LYS A 73 -11.49 19.69 -12.94
CA LYS A 73 -10.08 19.40 -12.66
C LYS A 73 -9.81 17.91 -12.83
N LEU A 74 -8.92 17.56 -13.77
CA LEU A 74 -8.40 16.21 -13.93
C LEU A 74 -7.09 16.08 -13.17
N ASN A 75 -7.14 15.55 -11.95
CA ASN A 75 -5.98 15.37 -11.06
C ASN A 75 -5.13 14.15 -11.49
N TRP A 76 -4.51 14.23 -12.67
CA TRP A 76 -3.64 13.16 -13.20
C TRP A 76 -2.45 12.84 -12.29
N GLY A 77 -1.98 13.83 -11.52
CA GLY A 77 -0.84 13.64 -10.64
C GLY A 77 -1.13 12.71 -9.45
N ILE A 78 -2.38 12.61 -8.98
CA ILE A 78 -2.79 11.61 -7.98
C ILE A 78 -2.74 10.20 -8.58
N ALA A 79 -3.19 10.03 -9.82
CA ALA A 79 -3.16 8.73 -10.49
C ALA A 79 -1.72 8.22 -10.67
N VAL A 80 -0.80 9.10 -11.09
CA VAL A 80 0.63 8.76 -11.23
C VAL A 80 1.25 8.45 -9.88
N SER A 81 0.98 9.25 -8.85
CA SER A 81 1.48 8.97 -7.49
C SER A 81 1.00 7.61 -6.97
N SER A 82 -0.29 7.28 -7.17
CA SER A 82 -0.85 5.98 -6.77
C SER A 82 -0.21 4.82 -7.53
N LEU A 83 0.08 4.99 -8.83
CA LEU A 83 0.77 3.98 -9.62
C LEU A 83 2.21 3.74 -9.12
N ILE A 84 2.94 4.81 -8.80
CA ILE A 84 4.29 4.72 -8.23
C ILE A 84 4.26 4.04 -6.86
N SER A 85 3.29 4.38 -6.00
CA SER A 85 3.10 3.71 -4.71
C SER A 85 2.85 2.22 -4.88
N PHE A 86 1.96 1.84 -5.80
CA PHE A 86 1.67 0.45 -6.10
C PHE A 86 2.91 -0.32 -6.56
N LEU A 87 3.66 0.23 -7.53
CA LEU A 87 4.89 -0.39 -8.03
C LEU A 87 5.96 -0.51 -6.93
N THR A 88 6.07 0.50 -6.06
CA THR A 88 7.04 0.49 -4.96
C THR A 88 6.68 -0.59 -3.93
N ILE A 89 5.40 -0.73 -3.56
CA ILE A 89 4.94 -1.79 -2.66
C ILE A 89 5.25 -3.15 -3.27
N ALA A 90 4.89 -3.38 -4.54
CA ALA A 90 5.15 -4.63 -5.24
C ALA A 90 6.65 -4.96 -5.27
N LEU A 91 7.49 -3.97 -5.54
CA LEU A 91 8.94 -4.12 -5.59
C LEU A 91 9.53 -4.45 -4.21
N VAL A 92 9.12 -3.73 -3.16
CA VAL A 92 9.55 -4.01 -1.79
C VAL A 92 9.14 -5.42 -1.36
N VAL A 93 7.90 -5.83 -1.62
CA VAL A 93 7.42 -7.19 -1.32
C VAL A 93 8.24 -8.23 -2.09
N TYR A 94 8.51 -8.01 -3.37
CA TYR A 94 9.36 -8.90 -4.18
C TYR A 94 10.77 -9.03 -3.59
N PHE A 95 11.41 -7.90 -3.25
CA PHE A 95 12.75 -7.91 -2.65
C PHE A 95 12.78 -8.57 -1.27
N VAL A 96 11.74 -8.40 -0.45
CA VAL A 96 11.66 -9.06 0.87
C VAL A 96 11.49 -10.56 0.71
N VAL A 97 10.56 -11.00 -0.15
CA VAL A 97 10.31 -12.43 -0.39
C VAL A 97 11.56 -13.12 -0.96
N HIS A 98 12.12 -12.54 -2.03
CA HIS A 98 13.27 -13.12 -2.72
C HIS A 98 14.58 -12.92 -1.96
N GLY A 99 14.77 -11.77 -1.31
CA GLY A 99 15.96 -11.43 -0.53
C GLY A 99 16.07 -12.23 0.76
N LEU A 100 14.95 -12.49 1.45
CA LEU A 100 14.92 -13.43 2.59
C LEU A 100 14.92 -14.89 2.15
N ARG A 101 14.93 -15.17 0.83
CA ARG A 101 14.86 -16.52 0.25
C ARG A 101 13.69 -17.32 0.83
N LEU A 102 12.55 -16.67 1.08
CA LEU A 102 11.33 -17.35 1.56
C LEU A 102 10.82 -18.37 0.52
N ASP A 103 11.07 -18.11 -0.76
CA ASP A 103 10.91 -19.03 -1.89
C ASP A 103 11.75 -20.33 -1.78
N ARG A 104 12.76 -20.38 -0.91
CA ARG A 104 13.51 -21.60 -0.58
C ARG A 104 12.98 -22.32 0.66
N LEU A 105 12.27 -21.63 1.54
CA LEU A 105 11.66 -22.23 2.75
C LEU A 105 10.38 -23.00 2.42
N ASP A 106 9.69 -22.61 1.35
CA ASP A 106 8.58 -23.38 0.78
C ASP A 106 9.02 -24.68 0.08
N ARG A 107 10.33 -24.95 0.01
CA ARG A 107 10.90 -26.14 -0.66
C ARG A 107 11.06 -27.36 0.26
N LYS A 108 10.34 -27.43 1.39
CA LYS A 108 10.30 -28.63 2.24
C LYS A 108 8.91 -28.86 2.85
N ARG A 109 8.01 -29.50 2.08
CA ARG A 109 7.21 -30.69 2.49
C ARG A 109 6.69 -31.42 1.24
N GLU A 110 7.60 -31.91 0.39
CA GLU A 110 7.34 -33.16 -0.34
C GLU A 110 8.09 -34.28 0.39
N LYS A 111 7.42 -34.83 1.41
CA LYS A 111 7.45 -36.22 1.87
C LYS A 111 6.57 -36.33 3.10
#